data_AF-A0A3M2ENC1-F1
#
_entry.id   AF-A0A3M2ENC1-F1
#
_cell.length_a   1.000
_cell.length_b   1.000
_cell.length_c   1.000
_cell.angle_alpha   90.00
_cell.angle_beta   90.00
_cell.angle_gamma   90.00
#
_symmetry.space_group_name_H-M   'P 1'
#
loop_
_entity.id
_entity.type
_entity.pdbx_description
1 polymer ?
#
loop_
_entity_poly.entity_id
_entity_poly.type
_entity_poly.pdbx_seq_one_letter_code
_entity_poly.pdbx_strand_id
1 'polypeptide(L)' 'MSPSIWQILIVVLALVLLFGRGKISSLMGDVAKGIKSFKRGLAEDPDEGTVKSVSGQPEQTVDVTPVKDKA' A
#
# COMPACT_ATOMS: atom_id res chain seq x y z
N MET A 1 -14.81 13.13 29.41
CA MET A 1 -13.61 12.27 29.40
C MET A 1 -13.30 11.94 27.96
N SER A 2 -12.48 12.75 27.29
CA SER A 2 -12.12 12.51 25.88
C SER A 2 -11.08 11.39 25.82
N PRO A 3 -11.20 10.44 24.88
CA PRO A 3 -10.18 9.43 24.72
C PRO A 3 -8.87 10.13 24.34
N SER A 4 -7.89 9.99 25.25
CA SER A 4 -6.57 10.56 25.04
C SER A 4 -5.85 9.79 23.93
N ILE A 5 -4.91 10.43 23.24
CA ILE A 5 -4.13 9.83 22.14
C ILE A 5 -3.53 8.47 22.54
N TRP A 6 -3.13 8.34 23.80
CA TRP A 6 -2.64 7.09 24.40
C TRP A 6 -3.64 5.93 24.35
N GLN A 7 -4.94 6.19 24.53
CA GLN A 7 -5.97 5.15 24.45
C GLN A 7 -6.19 4.69 23.01
N ILE A 8 -6.16 5.62 22.06
CA ILE A 8 -6.30 5.31 20.63
C ILE A 8 -5.17 4.39 20.18
N LEU A 9 -3.93 4.65 20.62
CA LEU A 9 -2.77 3.82 20.30
C LEU A 9 -2.93 2.36 20.78
N ILE A 10 -3.43 2.19 22.02
CA ILE A 10 -3.69 0.85 22.61
C ILE A 10 -4.79 0.12 21.82
N VAL A 11 -5.85 0.82 21.43
CA VAL A 11 -6.96 0.24 20.65
C VAL A 11 -6.49 -0.19 19.26
N VAL A 12 -5.68 0.62 18.58
CA VAL A 12 -5.11 0.28 17.27
C VAL A 12 -4.23 -0.96 17.39
N LEU A 13 -3.38 -1.05 18.41
CA LEU A 13 -2.55 -2.23 18.64
C LEU A 13 -3.39 -3.49 18.85
N ALA A 14 -4.47 -3.40 19.65
CA ALA A 14 -5.38 -4.51 19.87
C ALA A 14 -6.07 -4.96 18.57
N LEU A 15 -6.50 -4.03 17.71
CA LEU A 15 -7.07 -4.35 16.41
C LEU A 15 -6.03 -5.02 15.49
N VAL A 16 -4.79 -4.55 15.49
CA VAL A 16 -3.72 -5.16 14.68
C VAL A 16 -3.43 -6.60 15.12
N LEU A 17 -3.44 -6.87 16.43
CA LEU A 17 -3.27 -8.22 16.97
C LEU A 17 -4.46 -9.14 16.67
N LEU A 18 -5.69 -8.63 16.77
CA LEU A 18 -6.91 -9.41 16.54
C LEU A 18 -7.10 -9.79 15.06
N PHE A 19 -6.84 -8.84 14.16
CA PHE A 19 -6.98 -9.05 12.71
C PHE A 19 -5.72 -9.65 12.07
N GLY A 20 -4.57 -9.52 12.73
CA GLY A 20 -3.28 -10.00 12.27
C GLY A 20 -2.68 -9.15 11.14
N ARG A 21 -1.34 -9.02 11.15
CA ARG A 21 -0.56 -8.24 10.17
C ARG A 21 -0.79 -8.62 8.69
N GLY A 22 -1.21 -9.85 8.41
CA GLY A 22 -1.42 -10.35 7.04
C GLY A 22 -2.65 -9.74 6.36
N LYS A 23 -3.76 -9.58 7.07
CA LYS A 23 -5.00 -9.00 6.52
C LYS A 23 -4.90 -7.49 6.35
N ILE A 24 -4.18 -6.83 7.24
CA ILE A 24 -4.05 -5.36 7.28
C ILE A 24 -3.21 -4.84 6.13
N SER A 25 -2.18 -5.57 5.69
CA SER A 25 -1.29 -5.14 4.61
C SER A 25 -2.02 -4.95 3.27
N SER A 26 -2.86 -5.92 2.88
CA SER A 26 -3.64 -5.82 1.63
C SER A 26 -4.68 -4.69 1.71
N LEU A 27 -5.36 -4.57 2.85
CA LEU A 27 -6.39 -3.55 3.07
C LEU A 27 -5.77 -2.14 3.12
N MET A 28 -4.60 -1.98 3.74
CA MET A 28 -3.88 -0.71 3.78
C MET A 28 -3.44 -0.28 2.37
N GLY A 29 -3.07 -1.22 1.49
CA GLY A 29 -2.74 -0.93 0.10
C GLY A 29 -3.91 -0.35 -0.69
N ASP A 30 -5.10 -0.94 -0.55
CA ASP A 30 -6.31 -0.45 -1.24
C ASP A 30 -6.83 0.86 -0.64
N VAL A 31 -6.76 0.99 0.69
CA VAL A 31 -7.07 2.24 1.39
C VAL A 31 -6.09 3.36 1.00
N ALA A 32 -4.79 3.07 0.89
CA ALA A 32 -3.78 4.04 0.48
C ALA A 32 -3.99 4.52 -0.97
N LYS A 33 -4.37 3.62 -1.89
CA LYS A 33 -4.76 4.01 -3.25
C LYS A 33 -6.01 4.90 -3.24
N GLY A 34 -7.03 4.56 -2.46
CA GLY A 34 -8.25 5.36 -2.32
C GLY A 34 -7.98 6.77 -1.77
N ILE A 35 -7.22 6.87 -0.68
CA ILE A 35 -6.84 8.15 -0.06
C ILE A 35 -5.92 8.95 -0.98
N LYS A 36 -4.98 8.32 -1.70
CA LYS A 36 -4.11 9.00 -2.66
C LYS A 36 -4.91 9.59 -3.83
N SER A 37 -5.87 8.85 -4.37
CA SER A 37 -6.77 9.35 -5.42
C SER A 37 -7.69 10.47 -4.91
N PHE A 38 -8.18 10.35 -3.68
CA PHE A 38 -8.98 11.41 -3.04
C PHE A 38 -8.15 12.69 -2.83
N LYS A 39 -6.90 12.56 -2.37
CA LYS A 39 -5.99 13.70 -2.20
C LYS A 39 -5.61 14.33 -3.54
N ARG A 40 -5.38 13.54 -4.59
CA ARG A 40 -5.13 14.06 -5.94
C ARG A 40 -6.35 14.77 -6.52
N GLY A 41 -7.56 14.28 -6.26
CA GLY A 41 -8.80 14.93 -6.69
C GLY A 41 -9.13 16.20 -5.91
N LEU A 42 -8.70 16.30 -4.65
CA LEU A 42 -8.81 17.53 -3.86
C LEU A 42 -7.70 18.56 -4.16
N ALA A 43 -6.55 18.10 -4.64
CA ALA A 43 -5.37 18.93 -4.93
C ALA A 43 -5.22 19.21 -6.42
N GLU A 44 -6.29 19.66 -7.10
CA GLU A 44 -6.26 20.15 -8.49
C GLU A 44 -5.41 21.43 -8.65
N ASP A 45 -4.11 21.35 -8.37
CA ASP A 45 -3.09 22.24 -8.90
C ASP A 45 -1.88 21.39 -9.36
N PRO A 46 -1.45 21.48 -10.62
CA PRO A 46 -0.73 20.42 -11.32
C PRO A 46 0.78 20.57 -11.19
N ASP A 47 1.37 20.35 -10.01
CA ASP A 47 2.83 20.42 -9.94
C ASP A 47 3.49 19.54 -8.89
N GLU A 48 2.96 18.34 -8.63
CA GLU A 48 3.74 17.32 -7.90
C GLU A 48 3.64 15.95 -8.54
N GLY A 49 4.45 15.77 -9.59
CA GLY A 49 5.01 14.49 -9.92
C GLY A 49 5.89 14.00 -8.77
N THR A 50 5.47 12.96 -8.06
CA THR A 50 6.33 11.94 -7.43
C THR A 50 5.51 11.12 -6.43
N VAL A 51 4.77 10.13 -6.92
CA VAL A 51 4.68 8.90 -6.15
C VAL A 51 4.80 7.77 -7.14
N LYS A 52 6.06 7.54 -7.55
CA LYS A 52 6.51 6.25 -8.06
C LYS A 52 5.89 5.19 -7.17
N SER A 53 5.11 4.33 -7.81
CA SER A 53 4.40 3.22 -7.22
C SER A 53 5.33 2.45 -6.29
N VAL A 54 5.16 2.61 -4.97
CA VAL A 54 5.54 1.56 -4.01
C VAL A 54 4.44 0.51 -4.07
N SER A 55 4.21 -0.03 -5.26
CA SER A 55 3.67 -1.36 -5.40
C SER A 55 4.89 -2.24 -5.26
N GLY A 56 4.97 -2.97 -4.15
CA GLY A 56 5.78 -4.17 -4.11
C GLY A 56 5.36 -5.02 -5.29
N GLN A 57 6.15 -4.95 -6.36
CA GLN A 57 6.14 -5.93 -7.41
C GLN A 57 7.07 -7.03 -6.85
N PRO A 58 6.56 -8.19 -6.39
CA PRO A 58 7.28 -9.40 -6.73
C PRO A 58 7.17 -9.43 -8.26
N GLU A 59 8.20 -8.96 -8.93
CA GLU A 59 8.40 -9.22 -10.35
C GLU A 59 8.49 -10.74 -10.44
N GLN A 60 7.33 -11.37 -10.63
CA GLN A 60 7.24 -12.66 -11.28
C GLN A 60 7.82 -12.42 -12.66
N THR A 61 9.11 -12.71 -12.80
CA THR A 61 9.76 -12.88 -14.09
C THR A 61 9.01 -14.02 -14.79
N VAL A 62 8.03 -13.66 -15.61
CA VAL A 62 7.45 -14.56 -16.60
C VAL A 62 8.54 -14.80 -17.64
N ASP A 63 9.05 -16.02 -17.61
CA ASP A 63 9.84 -16.68 -18.63
C ASP A 63 9.25 -16.42 -20.03
N VAL A 64 10.05 -15.85 -20.94
CA VAL A 64 9.80 -15.92 -22.39
C VAL A 64 11.13 -15.96 -23.16
N THR A 65 11.32 -17.09 -23.87
CA THR A 65 12.00 -17.27 -25.18
C THR A 65 13.51 -17.62 -25.24
N PRO A 66 13.97 -18.34 -26.29
CA PRO A 66 13.86 -19.78 -26.48
C PRO A 66 15.25 -20.44 -26.74
N VAL A 67 15.23 -21.74 -27.02
CA VAL A 67 16.29 -22.62 -27.57
C VAL A 67 17.55 -21.91 -28.09
N LYS A 68 18.67 -22.18 -27.41
CA LYS A 68 20.02 -21.91 -27.85
C LYS A 68 20.41 -22.90 -28.95
N ASP A 69 20.06 -22.59 -30.19
CA ASP A 69 20.79 -23.05 -31.37
C ASP A 69 22.08 -22.24 -31.47
N LYS A 70 23.25 -22.88 -31.28
CA LYS A 70 24.50 -22.51 -31.95
C LYS A 70 25.63 -23.52 -31.74
N ALA A 71 26.02 -24.08 -32.88
CA ALA A 71 27.35 -24.57 -33.30
C ALA A 71 28.01 -25.72 -32.53
#